data_AF-A0A1E3NT77-F1
#
_entry.id   AF-A0A1E3NT77-F1
#
_cell.length_a   1.000
_cell.length_b   1.000
_cell.length_c   1.000
_cell.angle_alpha   90.00
_cell.angle_beta   90.00
_cell.angle_gamma   90.00
#
_symmetry.space_group_name_H-M   'P 1'
#
loop_
_entity.id
_entity.type
_entity.pdbx_description
1 polymer ?
#
loop_
_entity_poly.entity_id
_entity_poly.type
_entity_poly.pdbx_seq_one_letter_code
_entity_poly.pdbx_strand_id
1 'polypeptide(L)'
;MARSESLRERLVRLRSKTAKRGAGTGASSRASRDGGSELDSAPRKKSFFDDDEHTQATLVEAPENALPNMHFPGVDTGRPATRASVLTVARRLAGAYLFPQLGVGVGTGLLSQTSKTARISRQYPHVLVQDQLYAVFGGQQTLVDRLVCELVADGDLRVLDMNYENFGFTVLVPGDEFLRTTTANFRESEAPLRDRYVELLAADPAATQIAASDLLDADIGFSTLISRGLICISAAEAGGTGVYNITLPHLGGLLRVVKSSCKWIAALTAKTREHMVLASVLRERWFRPYVPPKTQTKKPSDADAHAAFKREYYTTDRVGTAQHKPDATGPGVNIVKFRGVGLDWVLALMVGAGLLESYESPVGLVYRSTGKALE
;
A
#
# COMPACT_ATOMS: atom_id res chain seq x y z
N MET A 1 -45.23 5.04 -21.62
CA MET A 1 -44.44 4.20 -20.69
C MET A 1 -43.06 3.98 -21.29
N ALA A 2 -42.08 4.79 -20.87
CA ALA A 2 -40.70 4.64 -21.32
C ALA A 2 -40.05 3.49 -20.53
N ARG A 3 -39.44 2.53 -21.24
CA ARG A 3 -38.73 1.41 -20.62
C ARG A 3 -37.48 1.97 -19.91
N SER A 4 -37.34 1.70 -18.62
CA SER A 4 -36.13 1.99 -17.87
C SER A 4 -34.99 1.12 -18.40
N GLU A 5 -34.06 1.71 -19.17
CA GLU A 5 -32.79 1.06 -19.51
C GLU A 5 -32.05 0.67 -18.23
N SER A 6 -31.45 -0.53 -18.22
CA SER A 6 -30.71 -0.99 -17.05
C SER A 6 -29.43 -0.17 -16.86
N LEU A 7 -29.01 0.02 -15.61
CA LEU A 7 -27.78 0.74 -15.24
C LEU A 7 -26.55 0.16 -15.96
N ARG A 8 -26.56 -1.15 -16.22
CA ARG A 8 -25.55 -1.86 -17.01
C ARG A 8 -25.47 -1.40 -18.47
N GLU A 9 -26.61 -1.16 -19.13
CA GLU A 9 -26.67 -0.66 -20.51
C GLU A 9 -26.19 0.79 -20.61
N ARG A 10 -26.48 1.61 -19.60
CA ARG A 10 -25.98 2.99 -19.51
C ARG A 10 -24.45 3.03 -19.38
N LEU A 11 -23.87 2.18 -18.52
CA LEU A 11 -22.41 2.10 -18.33
C LEU A 11 -21.67 1.62 -19.58
N VAL A 12 -22.21 0.64 -20.31
CA VAL A 12 -21.63 0.17 -21.59
C VAL A 12 -21.67 1.26 -22.67
N ARG A 13 -22.75 2.06 -22.72
CA ARG A 13 -22.84 3.22 -23.64
C ARG A 13 -21.86 4.34 -23.30
N LEU A 14 -21.59 4.58 -22.02
CA LEU A 14 -20.63 5.59 -21.61
C LEU A 14 -19.20 5.20 -22.01
N ARG A 15 -18.79 3.93 -21.78
CA ARG A 15 -17.47 3.42 -22.19
C ARG A 15 -17.23 3.47 -23.71
N SER A 16 -18.24 3.20 -24.52
CA SER A 16 -18.12 3.28 -26.00
C SER A 16 -18.03 4.71 -26.54
N LYS A 17 -18.54 5.71 -25.82
CA LYS A 17 -18.42 7.13 -26.19
C LYS A 17 -17.05 7.72 -25.88
N THR A 18 -16.38 7.27 -24.81
CA THR A 18 -15.02 7.72 -24.47
C THR A 18 -13.97 7.19 -25.46
N ALA A 19 -14.10 5.94 -25.91
CA ALA A 19 -13.21 5.37 -26.93
C ALA A 19 -13.28 6.11 -28.29
N LYS A 20 -14.44 6.68 -28.63
CA LYS A 20 -14.65 7.36 -29.92
C LYS A 20 -14.14 8.82 -29.96
N ARG A 21 -13.86 9.43 -28.79
CA ARG A 21 -13.33 10.80 -28.69
C ARG A 21 -11.80 10.88 -28.79
N GLY A 22 -11.08 9.77 -28.63
CA GLY A 22 -9.62 9.73 -28.74
C GLY A 22 -9.07 9.67 -30.18
N ALA A 23 -9.92 9.45 -31.20
CA ALA A 23 -9.47 9.12 -32.55
C ALA A 23 -9.63 10.24 -33.60
N GLY A 24 -10.03 11.46 -33.23
CA GLY A 24 -10.26 12.49 -34.25
C GLY A 24 -10.33 13.90 -33.73
N THR A 25 -9.17 14.56 -33.61
CA THR A 25 -9.01 16.03 -33.74
C THR A 25 -7.53 16.37 -33.70
N GLY A 26 -6.98 16.95 -34.78
CA GLY A 26 -5.61 17.46 -34.76
C GLY A 26 -4.96 17.85 -36.09
N ALA A 27 -5.71 18.34 -37.08
CA ALA A 27 -5.14 18.99 -38.27
C ALA A 27 -5.66 20.43 -38.39
N SER A 28 -4.77 21.42 -38.25
CA SER A 28 -4.84 22.80 -38.79
C SER A 28 -3.67 23.59 -38.18
N SER A 29 -2.57 23.74 -38.90
CA SER A 29 -2.22 24.84 -39.80
C SER A 29 -1.66 26.09 -39.09
N ARG A 30 -0.36 26.33 -39.25
CA ARG A 30 0.22 27.68 -39.23
C ARG A 30 1.44 27.72 -40.14
N ALA A 31 1.39 28.68 -41.06
CA ALA A 31 2.29 28.84 -42.17
C ALA A 31 3.63 29.48 -41.80
N SER A 32 4.61 29.18 -42.67
CA SER A 32 5.73 30.00 -43.12
C SER A 32 6.84 30.37 -42.13
N ARG A 33 8.00 29.70 -42.30
CA ARG A 33 9.26 30.41 -42.57
C ARG A 33 10.23 29.50 -43.33
N ASP A 34 10.70 30.03 -44.46
CA ASP A 34 11.75 29.50 -45.33
C ASP A 34 13.05 29.23 -44.60
N GLY A 35 13.79 28.22 -45.09
CA GLY A 35 15.23 28.12 -44.92
C GLY A 35 15.79 26.71 -45.01
N GLY A 36 16.53 26.44 -46.09
CA GLY A 36 17.69 25.54 -46.03
C GLY A 36 17.45 24.09 -46.46
N SER A 37 17.77 23.82 -47.72
CA SER A 37 18.06 22.50 -48.27
C SER A 37 19.31 21.88 -47.63
N GLU A 38 19.24 20.63 -47.19
CA GLU A 38 20.31 19.66 -47.42
C GLU A 38 19.74 18.23 -47.27
N LEU A 39 19.92 17.46 -48.34
CA LEU A 39 19.59 16.06 -48.46
C LEU A 39 20.56 15.25 -47.61
N ASP A 40 20.05 14.49 -46.65
CA ASP A 40 20.79 13.33 -46.17
C ASP A 40 19.87 12.14 -45.87
N SER A 41 20.28 11.01 -46.42
CA SER A 41 19.52 9.78 -46.57
C SER A 41 19.29 9.05 -45.24
N ALA A 42 18.02 8.83 -44.89
CA ALA A 42 17.63 7.98 -43.76
C ALA A 42 17.68 6.48 -44.14
N PRO A 43 18.23 5.59 -43.28
CA PRO A 43 18.23 4.16 -43.52
C PRO A 43 16.84 3.56 -43.21
N ARG A 44 16.37 2.69 -44.12
CA ARG A 44 15.16 1.88 -43.97
C ARG A 44 15.26 0.99 -42.73
N LYS A 45 14.30 1.14 -41.80
CA LYS A 45 14.05 0.19 -40.71
C LYS A 45 13.56 -1.12 -41.31
N LYS A 46 14.32 -2.20 -41.13
CA LYS A 46 13.86 -3.57 -41.36
C LYS A 46 12.86 -3.93 -40.26
N SER A 47 11.69 -4.42 -40.66
CA SER A 47 10.70 -5.05 -39.79
C SER A 47 11.28 -6.35 -39.22
N PHE A 48 11.26 -6.49 -37.89
CA PHE A 48 11.87 -7.57 -37.11
C PHE A 48 10.80 -8.54 -36.55
N PHE A 49 9.62 -8.60 -37.15
CA PHE A 49 8.55 -9.51 -36.73
C PHE A 49 8.12 -10.35 -37.91
N ASP A 50 8.84 -11.45 -38.11
CA ASP A 50 8.37 -12.67 -38.75
C ASP A 50 9.32 -13.75 -38.28
N ASP A 51 8.97 -14.42 -37.19
CA ASP A 51 9.41 -15.79 -36.86
C ASP A 51 8.47 -16.32 -35.76
N ASP A 52 7.45 -17.05 -36.22
CA ASP A 52 6.63 -17.95 -35.43
C ASP A 52 7.47 -19.17 -35.03
N GLU A 53 8.12 -19.12 -33.86
CA GLU A 53 8.64 -20.31 -33.19
C GLU A 53 7.87 -20.57 -31.89
N HIS A 54 7.16 -21.70 -31.88
CA HIS A 54 6.57 -22.33 -30.71
C HIS A 54 7.65 -22.58 -29.64
N THR A 55 7.84 -21.61 -28.76
CA THR A 55 8.66 -21.79 -27.56
C THR A 55 7.82 -22.53 -26.53
N GLN A 56 8.08 -23.83 -26.37
CA GLN A 56 7.66 -24.55 -25.17
C GLN A 56 8.27 -23.81 -23.97
N ALA A 57 7.42 -23.33 -23.07
CA ALA A 57 7.83 -22.69 -21.84
C ALA A 57 8.56 -23.71 -20.96
N THR A 58 9.88 -23.80 -21.13
CA THR A 58 10.78 -24.32 -20.10
C THR A 58 10.49 -23.54 -18.83
N LEU A 59 10.01 -24.23 -17.80
CA LEU A 59 9.94 -23.75 -16.42
C LEU A 59 11.36 -23.32 -16.01
N VAL A 60 11.71 -22.06 -16.27
CA VAL A 60 12.84 -21.41 -15.64
C VAL A 60 12.53 -21.45 -14.15
N GLU A 61 13.36 -22.16 -13.39
CA GLU A 61 13.28 -22.18 -11.93
C GLU A 61 13.18 -20.73 -11.45
N ALA A 62 12.00 -20.38 -10.92
CA ALA A 62 11.76 -19.06 -10.40
C ALA A 62 12.83 -18.79 -9.34
N PRO A 63 13.49 -17.62 -9.36
CA PRO A 63 14.49 -17.32 -8.35
C PRO A 63 13.87 -17.53 -6.97
N GLU A 64 14.58 -18.22 -6.08
CA GLU A 64 14.23 -18.49 -4.67
C GLU A 64 14.16 -17.19 -3.83
N ASN A 65 13.50 -16.15 -4.36
CA ASN A 65 13.28 -14.84 -3.77
C ASN A 65 11.97 -14.81 -2.96
N ALA A 66 11.56 -15.95 -2.39
CA ALA A 66 10.55 -15.93 -1.34
C ALA A 66 11.22 -15.35 -0.08
N LEU A 67 10.81 -14.15 0.32
CA LEU A 67 11.31 -13.39 1.48
C LEU A 67 11.68 -14.29 2.67
N PRO A 68 12.97 -14.64 2.87
CA PRO A 68 13.37 -15.42 4.02
C PRO A 68 13.16 -14.52 5.24
N ASN A 69 12.25 -14.91 6.14
CA ASN A 69 12.02 -14.29 7.45
C ASN A 69 11.20 -12.99 7.53
N MET A 70 10.39 -12.62 6.53
CA MET A 70 9.32 -11.66 6.80
C MET A 70 8.22 -12.36 7.60
N HIS A 71 8.28 -12.21 8.92
CA HIS A 71 7.36 -12.86 9.84
C HIS A 71 5.99 -12.17 9.79
N PHE A 72 5.15 -12.55 8.83
CA PHE A 72 3.73 -12.30 8.89
C PHE A 72 3.05 -13.50 9.57
N PRO A 73 2.56 -13.38 10.82
CA PRO A 73 2.00 -14.51 11.54
C PRO A 73 0.97 -15.31 10.71
N GLY A 74 1.34 -16.55 10.40
CA GLY A 74 0.57 -17.53 9.63
C GLY A 74 0.37 -17.23 8.14
N VAL A 75 1.15 -16.32 7.55
CA VAL A 75 1.29 -16.26 6.08
C VAL A 75 2.36 -17.27 5.67
N ASP A 76 1.96 -18.24 4.86
CA ASP A 76 2.86 -19.26 4.32
C ASP A 76 3.53 -18.73 3.04
N THR A 77 4.78 -18.26 3.18
CA THR A 77 5.61 -17.75 2.07
C THR A 77 6.25 -18.94 1.37
N GLY A 78 5.83 -19.23 0.13
CA GLY A 78 6.28 -20.42 -0.61
C GLY A 78 5.14 -21.21 -1.26
N ARG A 79 3.87 -20.87 -0.94
CA ARG A 79 2.73 -21.44 -1.68
C ARG A 79 2.59 -20.79 -3.06
N PRO A 80 2.18 -21.56 -4.08
CA PRO A 80 1.82 -20.99 -5.38
C PRO A 80 0.66 -20.02 -5.22
N ALA A 81 0.65 -18.97 -6.05
CA ALA A 81 -0.43 -18.00 -6.09
C ALA A 81 -1.68 -18.69 -6.63
N THR A 82 -2.61 -18.95 -5.73
CA THR A 82 -3.98 -19.39 -6.01
C THR A 82 -4.96 -18.35 -5.49
N ARG A 83 -6.17 -18.27 -6.07
CA ARG A 83 -7.23 -17.35 -5.64
C ARG A 83 -7.43 -17.36 -4.11
N ALA A 84 -7.52 -18.57 -3.51
CA ALA A 84 -7.69 -18.74 -2.07
C ALA A 84 -6.47 -18.27 -1.25
N SER A 85 -5.25 -18.56 -1.72
CA SER A 85 -4.02 -18.11 -1.04
C SER A 85 -3.86 -16.59 -1.10
N VAL A 86 -4.12 -15.95 -2.25
CA VAL A 86 -4.02 -14.49 -2.41
C VAL A 86 -5.01 -13.79 -1.49
N LEU A 87 -6.28 -14.25 -1.46
CA LEU A 87 -7.28 -13.70 -0.55
C LEU A 87 -6.91 -13.88 0.93
N THR A 88 -6.39 -15.06 1.29
CA THR A 88 -5.96 -15.35 2.68
C THR A 88 -4.81 -14.45 3.10
N VAL A 89 -3.81 -14.26 2.23
CA VAL A 89 -2.67 -13.37 2.48
C VAL A 89 -3.13 -11.92 2.55
N ALA A 90 -4.00 -11.49 1.63
CA ALA A 90 -4.55 -10.14 1.62
C ALA A 90 -5.26 -9.79 2.93
N ARG A 91 -6.15 -10.67 3.42
CA ARG A 91 -6.83 -10.49 4.72
C ARG A 91 -5.86 -10.38 5.89
N ARG A 92 -4.81 -11.21 5.91
CA ARG A 92 -3.80 -11.17 6.97
C ARG A 92 -2.97 -9.88 6.92
N LEU A 93 -2.50 -9.48 5.73
CA LEU A 93 -1.71 -8.26 5.55
C LEU A 93 -2.51 -7.00 5.85
N ALA A 94 -3.80 -6.95 5.49
CA ALA A 94 -4.70 -5.84 5.81
C ALA A 94 -4.89 -5.67 7.33
N GLY A 95 -4.80 -6.77 8.10
CA GLY A 95 -4.81 -6.74 9.57
C GLY A 95 -3.44 -6.43 10.19
N ALA A 96 -2.35 -6.77 9.52
CA ALA A 96 -1.02 -6.84 10.11
C ALA A 96 -0.21 -5.53 10.10
N TYR A 97 -0.67 -4.47 9.43
CA TYR A 97 0.06 -3.19 9.46
C TYR A 97 0.00 -2.49 10.81
N LEU A 98 -1.03 -2.77 11.61
CA LEU A 98 -1.08 -2.33 13.00
C LEU A 98 0.02 -3.08 13.75
N PHE A 99 0.89 -2.33 14.41
CA PHE A 99 1.87 -2.85 15.36
C PHE A 99 1.20 -3.99 16.12
N PRO A 100 1.78 -5.22 16.10
CA PRO A 100 1.10 -6.37 16.63
C PRO A 100 0.54 -5.98 17.98
N GLN A 101 -0.79 -6.03 18.10
CA GLN A 101 -1.37 -6.23 19.41
C GLN A 101 -0.73 -7.53 19.83
N LEU A 102 0.37 -7.44 20.59
CA LEU A 102 1.11 -8.57 21.13
C LEU A 102 0.15 -9.25 22.11
N GLY A 103 -0.83 -9.94 21.54
CA GLY A 103 -1.60 -10.97 22.19
C GLY A 103 -0.66 -12.16 22.33
N VAL A 104 -0.79 -12.82 23.47
CA VAL A 104 -0.06 -14.02 23.88
C VAL A 104 1.24 -13.74 24.65
N GLY A 105 1.07 -13.54 25.96
CA GLY A 105 1.74 -14.37 26.97
C GLY A 105 3.18 -14.07 27.34
N VAL A 106 3.88 -13.14 26.69
CA VAL A 106 5.23 -12.74 27.13
C VAL A 106 5.12 -11.37 27.78
N GLY A 107 5.15 -11.36 29.11
CA GLY A 107 4.88 -10.17 29.92
C GLY A 107 5.93 -9.09 29.70
N THR A 108 5.70 -8.19 28.75
CA THR A 108 6.62 -7.08 28.46
C THR A 108 5.91 -5.92 27.77
N GLY A 109 6.15 -4.71 28.30
CA GLY A 109 5.48 -3.43 27.99
C GLY A 109 4.57 -3.38 26.76
N LEU A 110 3.30 -3.72 26.95
CA LEU A 110 2.22 -3.28 26.08
C LEU A 110 2.33 -1.76 25.95
N LEU A 111 2.45 -1.26 24.72
CA LEU A 111 1.93 0.06 24.41
C LEU A 111 0.53 0.11 25.03
N SER A 112 0.36 0.92 26.08
CA SER A 112 -0.93 0.98 26.75
C SER A 112 -1.98 1.14 25.67
N GLN A 113 -3.02 0.30 25.69
CA GLN A 113 -4.14 0.42 24.76
C GLN A 113 -4.76 1.84 24.78
N THR A 114 -4.48 2.60 25.84
CA THR A 114 -4.88 3.99 26.01
C THR A 114 -3.94 5.03 25.39
N SER A 115 -2.77 4.63 24.88
CA SER A 115 -1.80 5.56 24.29
C SER A 115 -2.38 6.26 23.07
N LYS A 116 -2.01 7.54 22.88
CA LYS A 116 -2.44 8.34 21.73
C LYS A 116 -2.10 7.67 20.39
N THR A 117 -0.93 7.02 20.32
CA THR A 117 -0.49 6.27 19.13
C THR A 117 -1.41 5.10 18.84
N ALA A 118 -1.75 4.28 19.85
CA ALA A 118 -2.66 3.14 19.67
C ALA A 118 -4.08 3.59 19.29
N ARG A 119 -4.56 4.72 19.82
CA ARG A 119 -5.87 5.28 19.44
C ARG A 119 -5.88 5.75 17.97
N ILE A 120 -4.83 6.43 17.53
CA ILE A 120 -4.70 6.90 16.14
C ILE A 120 -4.53 5.70 15.19
N SER A 121 -3.72 4.72 15.56
CA SER A 121 -3.50 3.55 14.70
C SER A 121 -4.80 2.78 14.47
N ARG A 122 -5.64 2.62 15.50
CA ARG A 122 -6.97 1.99 15.40
C ARG A 122 -7.97 2.73 14.52
N GLN A 123 -7.73 4.01 14.22
CA GLN A 123 -8.59 4.78 13.32
C GLN A 123 -8.26 4.52 11.85
N TYR A 124 -7.09 3.93 11.55
CA TYR A 124 -6.73 3.62 10.17
C TYR A 124 -7.54 2.42 9.65
N PRO A 125 -7.92 2.45 8.37
CA PRO A 125 -8.65 1.34 7.75
C PRO A 125 -7.71 0.14 7.55
N HIS A 126 -8.28 -1.07 7.60
CA HIS A 126 -7.56 -2.30 7.32
C HIS A 126 -7.36 -2.49 5.83
N VAL A 127 -6.16 -2.13 5.35
CA VAL A 127 -5.81 -2.13 3.93
C VAL A 127 -4.45 -2.78 3.70
N LEU A 128 -4.22 -3.26 2.48
CA LEU A 128 -2.90 -3.63 2.00
C LEU A 128 -2.57 -2.87 0.71
N VAL A 129 -1.30 -2.85 0.33
CA VAL A 129 -0.86 -2.38 -0.98
C VAL A 129 -0.53 -3.59 -1.85
N GLN A 130 -0.97 -3.60 -3.11
CA GLN A 130 -0.81 -4.73 -4.02
C GLN A 130 0.64 -5.21 -4.12
N ASP A 131 1.61 -4.29 -4.14
CA ASP A 131 3.04 -4.61 -4.17
C ASP A 131 3.46 -5.56 -3.04
N GLN A 132 2.83 -5.48 -1.86
CA GLN A 132 3.13 -6.39 -0.76
C GLN A 132 2.82 -7.86 -1.10
N LEU A 133 1.84 -8.10 -1.99
CA LEU A 133 1.55 -9.43 -2.50
C LEU A 133 2.68 -9.94 -3.39
N TYR A 134 3.34 -9.07 -4.18
CA TYR A 134 4.50 -9.48 -4.99
C TYR A 134 5.68 -9.90 -4.14
N ALA A 135 5.82 -9.31 -2.95
CA ALA A 135 6.85 -9.71 -2.00
C ALA A 135 6.57 -11.12 -1.45
N VAL A 136 5.30 -11.47 -1.20
CA VAL A 136 4.90 -12.79 -0.71
C VAL A 136 4.91 -13.85 -1.81
N PHE A 137 4.46 -13.49 -3.01
CA PHE A 137 4.36 -14.36 -4.19
C PHE A 137 5.43 -13.98 -5.22
N GLY A 138 6.70 -14.01 -4.80
CA GLY A 138 7.84 -13.67 -5.65
C GLY A 138 7.84 -14.44 -6.97
N GLY A 139 8.10 -13.73 -8.07
CA GLY A 139 8.15 -14.30 -9.42
C GLY A 139 6.80 -14.65 -10.06
N GLN A 140 5.68 -14.37 -9.38
CA GLN A 140 4.32 -14.66 -9.88
C GLN A 140 3.47 -13.40 -10.06
N GLN A 141 4.08 -12.25 -10.35
CA GLN A 141 3.40 -10.94 -10.37
C GLN A 141 2.19 -10.91 -11.32
N THR A 142 2.37 -11.33 -12.58
CA THR A 142 1.28 -11.37 -13.57
C THR A 142 0.12 -12.27 -13.15
N LEU A 143 0.43 -13.40 -12.49
CA LEU A 143 -0.59 -14.31 -11.97
C LEU A 143 -1.32 -13.68 -10.78
N VAL A 144 -0.60 -13.02 -9.88
CA VAL A 144 -1.18 -12.27 -8.76
C VAL A 144 -2.11 -11.18 -9.27
N ASP A 145 -1.71 -10.41 -10.28
CA ASP A 145 -2.54 -9.35 -10.87
C ASP A 145 -3.85 -9.89 -11.40
N ARG A 146 -3.78 -10.97 -12.18
CA ARG A 146 -4.96 -11.65 -12.70
C ARG A 146 -5.87 -12.13 -11.56
N LEU A 147 -5.32 -12.79 -10.55
CA LEU A 147 -6.08 -13.30 -9.41
C LEU A 147 -6.71 -12.17 -8.58
N VAL A 148 -6.01 -11.04 -8.43
CA VAL A 148 -6.55 -9.84 -7.78
C VAL A 148 -7.73 -9.30 -8.60
N CYS A 149 -7.62 -9.20 -9.93
CA CYS A 149 -8.73 -8.80 -10.78
C CYS A 149 -9.95 -9.74 -10.65
N GLU A 150 -9.72 -11.05 -10.61
CA GLU A 150 -10.79 -12.04 -10.38
C GLU A 150 -11.46 -11.83 -9.00
N LEU A 151 -10.67 -11.69 -7.94
CA LEU A 151 -11.18 -11.42 -6.58
C LEU A 151 -11.93 -10.08 -6.48
N VAL A 152 -11.52 -9.08 -7.25
CA VAL A 152 -12.19 -7.77 -7.31
C VAL A 152 -13.51 -7.85 -8.05
N ALA A 153 -13.56 -8.59 -9.17
CA ALA A 153 -14.80 -8.81 -9.91
C ALA A 153 -15.84 -9.55 -9.06
N ASP A 154 -15.40 -10.49 -8.21
CA ASP A 154 -16.26 -11.25 -7.30
C ASP A 154 -16.64 -10.48 -6.02
N GLY A 155 -16.03 -9.31 -5.78
CA GLY A 155 -16.25 -8.50 -4.57
C GLY A 155 -15.57 -9.03 -3.30
N ASP A 156 -14.71 -10.04 -3.41
CA ASP A 156 -13.89 -10.56 -2.31
C ASP A 156 -12.76 -9.59 -1.93
N LEU A 157 -12.25 -8.85 -2.90
CA LEU A 157 -11.35 -7.71 -2.72
C LEU A 157 -11.96 -6.47 -3.37
N ARG A 158 -11.49 -5.30 -2.96
CA ARG A 158 -11.78 -4.02 -3.61
C ARG A 158 -10.49 -3.23 -3.80
N VAL A 159 -10.34 -2.65 -4.97
CA VAL A 159 -9.26 -1.70 -5.29
C VAL A 159 -9.75 -0.30 -4.94
N LEU A 160 -8.91 0.49 -4.27
CA LEU A 160 -9.15 1.92 -4.05
C LEU A 160 -8.13 2.72 -4.85
N ASP A 161 -8.64 3.52 -5.78
CA ASP A 161 -7.82 4.42 -6.59
C ASP A 161 -7.60 5.74 -5.84
N MET A 162 -6.40 5.89 -5.32
CA MET A 162 -5.97 7.09 -4.62
C MET A 162 -5.11 7.90 -5.58
N ASN A 163 -5.34 9.21 -5.67
CA ASN A 163 -4.65 10.13 -6.58
C ASN A 163 -3.16 9.77 -6.77
N TYR A 164 -2.83 9.21 -7.94
CA TYR A 164 -1.52 8.70 -8.31
C TYR A 164 -0.40 9.73 -8.15
N GLU A 165 -0.70 11.02 -8.31
CA GLU A 165 0.29 12.09 -8.15
C GLU A 165 0.85 12.14 -6.72
N ASN A 166 0.03 11.77 -5.73
CA ASN A 166 0.41 11.80 -4.33
C ASN A 166 0.84 10.42 -3.81
N PHE A 167 0.19 9.36 -4.31
CA PHE A 167 0.38 7.99 -3.87
C PHE A 167 0.39 7.04 -5.06
N GLY A 168 1.57 6.58 -5.50
CA GLY A 168 1.71 5.54 -6.52
C GLY A 168 1.38 4.12 -6.03
N PHE A 169 0.45 3.98 -5.08
CA PHE A 169 0.10 2.69 -4.46
C PHE A 169 -1.26 2.22 -4.94
N THR A 170 -1.34 0.99 -5.46
CA THR A 170 -2.62 0.31 -5.64
C THR A 170 -3.08 -0.25 -4.29
N VAL A 171 -4.07 0.39 -3.68
CA VAL A 171 -4.59 0.01 -2.36
C VAL A 171 -5.67 -1.05 -2.54
N LEU A 172 -5.54 -2.16 -1.81
CA LEU A 172 -6.51 -3.24 -1.76
C LEU A 172 -7.15 -3.31 -0.38
N VAL A 173 -8.43 -3.67 -0.35
CA VAL A 173 -9.21 -3.87 0.88
C VAL A 173 -10.01 -5.16 0.75
N PRO A 174 -10.03 -6.05 1.75
CA PRO A 174 -10.98 -7.16 1.78
C PRO A 174 -12.43 -6.66 1.67
N GLY A 175 -13.27 -7.31 0.86
CA GLY A 175 -14.63 -6.83 0.60
C GLY A 175 -15.49 -6.74 1.87
N ASP A 176 -15.37 -7.73 2.74
CA ASP A 176 -16.03 -7.77 4.05
C ASP A 176 -15.55 -6.64 4.99
N GLU A 177 -14.25 -6.35 4.97
CA GLU A 177 -13.65 -5.24 5.71
C GLU A 177 -14.13 -3.87 5.21
N PHE A 178 -14.16 -3.71 3.88
CA PHE A 178 -14.63 -2.50 3.23
C PHE A 178 -16.10 -2.24 3.59
N LEU A 179 -16.95 -3.26 3.50
CA LEU A 179 -18.37 -3.15 3.83
C LEU A 179 -18.59 -2.84 5.32
N ARG A 180 -17.85 -3.51 6.20
CA ARG A 180 -17.91 -3.27 7.65
C ARG A 180 -17.51 -1.84 8.00
N THR A 181 -16.40 -1.36 7.44
CA THR A 181 -15.91 0.01 7.65
C THR A 181 -16.92 1.02 7.10
N THR A 182 -17.43 0.81 5.88
CA THR A 182 -18.43 1.68 5.27
C THR A 182 -19.69 1.78 6.13
N THR A 183 -20.23 0.63 6.55
CA THR A 183 -21.44 0.55 7.38
C THR A 183 -21.27 1.24 8.74
N ALA A 184 -20.11 1.04 9.39
CA ALA A 184 -19.81 1.65 10.68
C ALA A 184 -19.70 3.18 10.65
N ASN A 185 -19.57 3.79 9.45
CA ASN A 185 -19.50 5.24 9.30
C ASN A 185 -20.87 5.92 9.21
N PHE A 186 -21.97 5.17 9.18
CA PHE A 186 -23.33 5.70 9.21
C PHE A 186 -23.97 5.56 10.59
N ARG A 187 -24.79 6.54 10.96
CA ARG A 187 -25.66 6.43 12.14
C ARG A 187 -26.86 5.55 11.81
N GLU A 188 -27.52 5.03 12.84
CA GLU A 188 -28.74 4.24 12.67
C GLU A 188 -29.85 5.04 11.96
N SER A 189 -29.97 6.33 12.26
CA SER A 189 -30.89 7.24 11.56
C SER A 189 -30.59 7.41 10.06
N GLU A 190 -29.38 7.06 9.61
CA GLU A 190 -28.91 7.17 8.23
C GLU A 190 -28.96 5.80 7.51
N ALA A 191 -29.56 4.76 8.12
CA ALA A 191 -29.65 3.42 7.54
C ALA A 191 -30.17 3.39 6.09
N PRO A 192 -31.23 4.15 5.70
CA PRO A 192 -31.69 4.16 4.31
C PRO A 192 -30.65 4.70 3.31
N LEU A 193 -29.84 5.67 3.73
CA LEU A 193 -28.77 6.21 2.89
C LEU A 193 -27.59 5.24 2.81
N ARG A 194 -27.22 4.62 3.94
CA ARG A 194 -26.23 3.53 3.99
C ARG A 194 -26.60 2.41 3.02
N ASP A 195 -27.83 1.92 3.08
CA ASP A 195 -28.26 0.73 2.33
C ASP A 195 -28.22 1.01 0.82
N ARG A 196 -28.69 2.19 0.39
CA ARG A 196 -28.58 2.63 -1.02
C ARG A 196 -27.14 2.78 -1.48
N TYR A 197 -26.25 3.31 -0.64
CA TYR A 197 -24.84 3.42 -0.97
C TYR A 197 -24.17 2.05 -1.09
N VAL A 198 -24.46 1.14 -0.16
CA VAL A 198 -23.95 -0.25 -0.20
C VAL A 198 -24.46 -0.98 -1.44
N GLU A 199 -25.74 -0.83 -1.77
CA GLU A 199 -26.35 -1.42 -2.97
C GLU A 199 -25.69 -0.89 -4.25
N LEU A 200 -25.46 0.43 -4.33
CA LEU A 200 -24.75 1.06 -5.45
C LEU A 200 -23.34 0.47 -5.62
N LEU A 201 -22.62 0.26 -4.52
CA LEU A 201 -21.27 -0.32 -4.56
C LEU A 201 -21.26 -1.82 -4.87
N ALA A 202 -22.29 -2.55 -4.47
CA ALA A 202 -22.44 -3.97 -4.78
C ALA A 202 -22.80 -4.22 -6.25
N ALA A 203 -23.41 -3.23 -6.93
CA ALA A 203 -23.73 -3.31 -8.35
C ALA A 203 -22.48 -3.33 -9.26
N ASP A 204 -21.39 -2.70 -8.82
CA ASP A 204 -20.08 -2.76 -9.49
C ASP A 204 -18.93 -2.84 -8.46
N PRO A 205 -18.55 -4.06 -8.02
CA PRO A 205 -17.49 -4.25 -7.04
C PRO A 205 -16.13 -3.67 -7.48
N ALA A 206 -15.87 -3.66 -8.79
CA ALA A 206 -14.64 -3.18 -9.41
C ALA A 206 -14.59 -1.64 -9.59
N ALA A 207 -15.70 -0.94 -9.34
CA ALA A 207 -15.71 0.51 -9.40
C ALA A 207 -14.75 1.10 -8.36
N THR A 208 -13.82 1.93 -8.84
CA THR A 208 -12.93 2.76 -8.00
C THR A 208 -13.44 4.21 -7.88
N GLN A 209 -14.39 4.59 -8.73
CA GLN A 209 -14.96 5.92 -8.84
C GLN A 209 -16.48 5.84 -9.02
N ILE A 210 -17.19 6.88 -8.62
CA ILE A 210 -18.64 7.03 -8.76
C ILE A 210 -18.95 8.36 -9.42
N ALA A 211 -19.81 8.36 -10.44
CA ALA A 211 -20.28 9.60 -11.03
C ALA A 211 -21.31 10.29 -10.12
N ALA A 212 -21.32 11.61 -10.12
CA ALA A 212 -22.29 12.41 -9.37
C ALA A 212 -23.73 12.11 -9.80
N SER A 213 -23.95 11.78 -11.08
CA SER A 213 -25.25 11.35 -11.59
C SER A 213 -25.75 10.08 -10.91
N ASP A 214 -24.86 9.12 -10.66
CA ASP A 214 -25.24 7.83 -10.06
C ASP A 214 -25.63 8.02 -8.59
N LEU A 215 -24.94 8.91 -7.87
CA LEU A 215 -25.30 9.31 -6.51
C LEU A 215 -26.65 10.04 -6.47
N LEU A 216 -26.91 10.93 -7.43
CA LEU A 216 -28.18 11.66 -7.53
C LEU A 216 -29.34 10.73 -7.88
N ASP A 217 -29.15 9.81 -8.84
CA ASP A 217 -30.14 8.82 -9.25
C ASP A 217 -30.51 7.87 -8.09
N ALA A 218 -29.55 7.59 -7.20
CA ALA A 218 -29.77 6.82 -5.97
C ALA A 218 -30.31 7.66 -4.78
N ASP A 219 -30.51 8.98 -4.97
CA ASP A 219 -30.90 9.93 -3.92
C ASP A 219 -29.94 9.90 -2.70
N ILE A 220 -28.64 9.92 -3.00
CA ILE A 220 -27.54 9.92 -2.00
C ILE A 220 -26.87 11.29 -1.99
N GLY A 221 -26.92 11.97 -0.84
CA GLY A 221 -26.25 13.26 -0.64
C GLY A 221 -24.72 13.13 -0.62
N PHE A 222 -24.04 13.75 -1.61
CA PHE A 222 -22.58 13.74 -1.72
C PHE A 222 -21.87 14.39 -0.52
N SER A 223 -22.44 15.46 0.06
CA SER A 223 -21.86 16.16 1.21
C SER A 223 -21.70 15.23 2.43
N THR A 224 -22.68 14.36 2.66
CA THR A 224 -22.64 13.35 3.72
C THR A 224 -21.50 12.37 3.47
N LEU A 225 -21.40 11.79 2.27
CA LEU A 225 -20.35 10.82 1.95
C LEU A 225 -18.93 11.43 2.05
N ILE A 226 -18.75 12.66 1.58
CA ILE A 226 -17.48 13.40 1.70
C ILE A 226 -17.13 13.64 3.17
N SER A 227 -18.10 14.10 3.98
CA SER A 227 -17.87 14.37 5.41
C SER A 227 -17.49 13.12 6.21
N ARG A 228 -17.93 11.94 5.77
CA ARG A 228 -17.55 10.65 6.33
C ARG A 228 -16.25 10.08 5.75
N GLY A 229 -15.68 10.71 4.72
CA GLY A 229 -14.48 10.21 4.05
C GLY A 229 -14.69 8.91 3.30
N LEU A 230 -15.92 8.66 2.81
CA LEU A 230 -16.26 7.49 1.98
C LEU A 230 -16.07 7.75 0.49
N ILE A 231 -16.11 9.03 0.10
CA ILE A 231 -15.73 9.49 -1.24
C ILE A 231 -14.83 10.72 -1.13
N CYS A 232 -13.99 10.96 -2.12
CA CYS A 232 -13.22 12.19 -2.26
C CYS A 232 -13.28 12.71 -3.71
N ILE A 233 -13.03 14.01 -3.87
CA ILE A 233 -13.03 14.64 -5.20
C ILE A 233 -11.86 14.06 -6.00
N SER A 234 -12.16 13.48 -7.16
CA SER A 234 -11.11 13.03 -8.07
C SER A 234 -10.37 14.24 -8.63
N ALA A 235 -9.04 14.23 -8.59
CA ALA A 235 -8.22 15.28 -9.18
C ALA A 235 -8.08 15.12 -10.72
N ALA A 236 -8.63 14.05 -11.28
CA ALA A 236 -8.42 13.67 -12.66
C ALA A 236 -9.18 14.58 -13.65
N GLU A 237 -8.36 15.26 -14.45
CA GLU A 237 -8.65 16.04 -15.65
C GLU A 237 -9.49 17.32 -15.47
N ALA A 238 -8.89 18.44 -15.88
CA ALA A 238 -9.29 19.84 -15.73
C ALA A 238 -10.64 20.26 -16.36
N GLY A 239 -11.60 19.34 -16.53
CA GLY A 239 -12.94 19.61 -17.02
C GLY A 239 -14.03 18.64 -16.55
N GLY A 240 -13.69 17.60 -15.79
CA GLY A 240 -14.65 16.58 -15.34
C GLY A 240 -15.28 16.90 -13.99
N THR A 241 -16.16 17.90 -13.90
CA THR A 241 -16.97 18.07 -12.68
C THR A 241 -17.89 16.87 -12.51
N GLY A 242 -17.82 16.19 -11.36
CA GLY A 242 -18.80 15.18 -10.98
C GLY A 242 -18.33 13.72 -11.03
N VAL A 243 -17.04 13.44 -10.82
CA VAL A 243 -16.57 12.09 -10.51
C VAL A 243 -15.87 12.08 -9.15
N TYR A 244 -16.22 11.12 -8.32
CA TYR A 244 -15.67 10.97 -6.97
C TYR A 244 -14.94 9.65 -6.85
N ASN A 245 -13.73 9.67 -6.28
CA ASN A 245 -13.01 8.43 -5.95
C ASN A 245 -13.61 7.82 -4.69
N ILE A 246 -13.79 6.51 -4.70
CA ILE A 246 -14.20 5.73 -3.53
C ILE A 246 -13.00 5.64 -2.59
N THR A 247 -13.23 5.90 -1.30
CA THR A 247 -12.17 5.88 -0.28
C THR A 247 -12.70 5.32 1.04
N LEU A 248 -11.80 5.16 2.01
CA LEU A 248 -12.13 4.90 3.39
C LEU A 248 -11.71 6.08 4.28
N PRO A 249 -12.36 6.27 5.44
CA PRO A 249 -11.94 7.27 6.41
C PRO A 249 -10.48 7.07 6.80
N HIS A 250 -9.76 8.17 7.02
CA HIS A 250 -8.35 8.18 7.44
C HIS A 250 -7.33 7.53 6.48
N LEU A 251 -7.75 7.03 5.31
CA LEU A 251 -6.86 6.37 4.34
C LEU A 251 -5.70 7.28 3.89
N GLY A 252 -5.99 8.53 3.50
CA GLY A 252 -4.93 9.47 3.10
C GLY A 252 -3.93 9.78 4.22
N GLY A 253 -4.36 9.72 5.48
CA GLY A 253 -3.46 9.86 6.64
C GLY A 253 -2.53 8.66 6.78
N LEU A 254 -3.05 7.44 6.62
CA LEU A 254 -2.28 6.21 6.61
C LEU A 254 -1.22 6.21 5.50
N LEU A 255 -1.61 6.53 4.26
CA LEU A 255 -0.69 6.50 3.12
C LEU A 255 0.47 7.50 3.26
N ARG A 256 0.24 8.68 3.87
CA ARG A 256 1.33 9.62 4.20
C ARG A 256 2.30 9.05 5.21
N VAL A 257 1.81 8.32 6.21
CA VAL A 257 2.65 7.65 7.21
C VAL A 257 3.49 6.58 6.51
N VAL A 258 2.88 5.74 5.68
CA VAL A 258 3.57 4.71 4.89
C VAL A 258 4.66 5.32 4.00
N LYS A 259 4.33 6.35 3.20
CA LYS A 259 5.33 7.06 2.35
C LYS A 259 6.49 7.61 3.19
N SER A 260 6.20 8.16 4.37
CA SER A 260 7.22 8.66 5.30
C SER A 260 8.10 7.55 5.89
N SER A 261 7.52 6.39 6.18
CA SER A 261 8.22 5.20 6.63
C SER A 261 9.18 4.68 5.56
N CYS A 262 8.72 4.52 4.32
CA CYS A 262 9.56 4.10 3.19
C CYS A 262 10.74 5.06 2.98
N LYS A 263 10.49 6.38 3.01
CA LYS A 263 11.55 7.40 2.92
C LYS A 263 12.58 7.29 4.03
N TRP A 264 12.16 6.98 5.26
CA TRP A 264 13.09 6.79 6.37
C TRP A 264 13.97 5.56 6.20
N ILE A 265 13.40 4.43 5.76
CA ILE A 265 14.16 3.20 5.49
C ILE A 265 15.15 3.45 4.34
N ALA A 266 14.70 4.04 3.23
CA ALA A 266 15.55 4.38 2.10
C ALA A 266 16.71 5.30 2.50
N ALA A 267 16.45 6.35 3.28
CA ALA A 267 17.48 7.26 3.77
C ALA A 267 18.45 6.60 4.76
N LEU A 268 18.02 5.58 5.49
CA LEU A 268 18.88 4.80 6.38
C LEU A 268 19.81 3.89 5.57
N THR A 269 19.26 3.19 4.58
CA THR A 269 20.02 2.33 3.67
C THR A 269 21.01 3.13 2.83
N ALA A 270 20.63 4.31 2.34
CA ALA A 270 21.50 5.17 1.53
C ALA A 270 22.72 5.75 2.29
N LYS A 271 22.71 5.72 3.64
CA LYS A 271 23.84 6.19 4.45
C LYS A 271 24.96 5.15 4.60
N THR A 272 24.70 3.90 4.26
CA THR A 272 25.73 2.85 4.32
C THR A 272 26.50 2.83 3.02
N ARG A 273 27.79 2.48 3.08
CA ARG A 273 28.70 2.49 1.92
C ARG A 273 28.20 1.61 0.78
N GLU A 274 27.54 0.50 1.10
CA GLU A 274 27.08 -0.51 0.14
C GLU A 274 25.59 -0.39 -0.19
N HIS A 275 24.90 0.63 0.32
CA HIS A 275 23.45 0.76 0.23
C HIS A 275 22.72 -0.49 0.75
N MET A 276 23.24 -1.06 1.84
CA MET A 276 22.76 -2.27 2.50
C MET A 276 22.55 -2.01 3.99
N VAL A 277 21.55 -2.66 4.59
CA VAL A 277 21.31 -2.60 6.02
C VAL A 277 20.82 -3.95 6.54
N LEU A 278 21.38 -4.40 7.66
CA LEU A 278 20.94 -5.61 8.33
C LEU A 278 19.53 -5.44 8.92
N ALA A 279 18.71 -6.47 8.83
CA ALA A 279 17.36 -6.49 9.39
C ALA A 279 17.38 -6.21 10.90
N SER A 280 18.37 -6.74 11.63
CA SER A 280 18.57 -6.50 13.07
C SER A 280 18.81 -5.02 13.38
N VAL A 281 19.65 -4.35 12.58
CA VAL A 281 19.94 -2.90 12.72
C VAL A 281 18.71 -2.05 12.40
N LEU A 282 17.94 -2.43 11.38
CA LEU A 282 16.66 -1.78 11.07
C LEU A 282 15.68 -1.90 12.23
N ARG A 283 15.49 -3.11 12.78
CA ARG A 283 14.64 -3.35 13.95
C ARG A 283 15.12 -2.53 15.14
N GLU A 284 16.40 -2.61 15.50
CA GLU A 284 16.97 -1.85 16.61
C GLU A 284 16.66 -0.35 16.48
N ARG A 285 16.85 0.24 15.29
CA ARG A 285 16.55 1.65 15.05
C ARG A 285 15.05 1.96 15.06
N TRP A 286 14.21 1.03 14.59
CA TRP A 286 12.75 1.19 14.59
C TRP A 286 12.15 1.16 15.99
N PHE A 287 12.60 0.21 16.81
CA PHE A 287 12.09 0.01 18.16
C PHE A 287 12.89 0.76 19.24
N ARG A 288 13.90 1.55 18.84
CA ARG A 288 14.76 2.31 19.77
C ARG A 288 13.90 3.12 20.76
N PRO A 289 14.00 2.83 22.08
CA PRO A 289 13.24 3.56 23.09
C PRO A 289 13.51 5.06 23.02
N TYR A 290 12.46 5.86 23.23
CA TYR A 290 12.65 7.29 23.46
C TYR A 290 13.35 7.46 24.81
N VAL A 291 14.63 7.85 24.77
CA VAL A 291 15.30 8.34 25.97
C VAL A 291 14.98 9.84 26.01
N PRO A 292 14.09 10.31 26.91
CA PRO A 292 13.90 11.74 27.08
C PRO A 292 15.28 12.33 27.36
N PRO A 293 15.63 13.48 26.75
CA PRO A 293 16.82 14.19 27.16
C PRO A 293 16.62 14.51 28.64
N LYS A 294 17.25 13.71 29.52
CA LYS A 294 17.31 14.02 30.95
C LYS A 294 17.78 15.46 31.00
N THR A 295 17.07 16.30 31.75
CA THR A 295 17.53 17.59 32.26
C THR A 295 19.05 17.56 32.39
N GLN A 296 19.74 18.11 31.40
CA GLN A 296 21.21 18.08 31.27
C GLN A 296 21.81 19.07 32.26
N THR A 297 21.47 18.95 33.54
CA THR A 297 21.98 19.86 34.57
C THR A 297 23.29 19.38 35.18
N LYS A 298 23.77 18.16 34.90
CA LYS A 298 25.14 17.76 35.25
C LYS A 298 25.77 16.86 34.19
N LYS A 299 26.93 17.30 33.69
CA LYS A 299 27.89 16.46 32.93
C LYS A 299 28.20 15.24 33.80
N PRO A 300 27.90 14.00 33.36
CA PRO A 300 28.30 12.82 34.11
C PRO A 300 29.83 12.78 34.19
N SER A 301 30.36 12.40 35.35
CA SER A 301 31.80 12.27 35.55
C SER A 301 32.35 11.11 34.70
N ASP A 302 33.62 11.16 34.31
CA ASP A 302 34.25 10.12 33.47
C ASP A 302 34.26 8.73 34.16
N ALA A 303 34.10 8.68 35.48
CA ALA A 303 33.93 7.44 36.24
C ALA A 303 32.50 6.84 36.12
N ASP A 304 31.48 7.69 35.96
CA ASP A 304 30.09 7.25 35.76
C ASP A 304 29.82 6.82 34.31
N ALA A 305 30.67 7.24 33.36
CA ALA A 305 30.55 6.87 31.95
C ALA A 305 30.76 5.37 31.72
N HIS A 306 31.60 4.70 32.52
CA HIS A 306 31.82 3.26 32.41
C HIS A 306 30.90 2.41 33.30
N ALA A 307 30.43 2.93 34.45
CA ALA A 307 29.47 2.23 35.31
C ALA A 307 28.01 2.34 34.81
N ALA A 308 27.66 3.38 34.04
CA ALA A 308 26.34 3.57 33.45
C ALA A 308 26.12 2.83 32.12
N PHE A 309 26.97 1.85 31.79
CA PHE A 309 26.86 1.00 30.60
C PHE A 309 26.41 -0.45 30.88
N LYS A 310 25.75 -0.69 32.03
CA LYS A 310 24.65 -1.68 32.04
C LYS A 310 23.44 -1.02 31.39
N ARG A 311 23.50 -0.81 30.06
CA ARG A 311 22.39 -0.26 29.29
C ARG A 311 21.64 -1.41 28.64
N GLU A 312 20.35 -1.44 28.92
CA GLU A 312 19.47 -2.55 28.66
C GLU A 312 19.06 -2.55 27.18
N TYR A 313 19.26 -3.70 26.54
CA TYR A 313 19.03 -3.92 25.12
C TYR A 313 17.67 -4.57 24.89
N TYR A 314 17.08 -4.25 23.75
CA TYR A 314 16.05 -5.06 23.13
C TYR A 314 16.68 -5.77 21.94
N THR A 315 16.86 -7.07 22.03
CA THR A 315 17.20 -7.91 20.87
C THR A 315 15.93 -8.64 20.47
N THR A 316 15.45 -8.43 19.24
CA THR A 316 14.48 -9.35 18.64
C THR A 316 15.23 -10.62 18.30
N ASP A 317 14.92 -11.72 18.98
CA ASP A 317 15.22 -13.06 18.51
C ASP A 317 14.50 -13.30 17.16
N ARG A 318 14.94 -14.34 16.42
CA ARG A 318 14.52 -14.70 15.04
C ARG A 318 12.99 -14.77 14.82
N VAL A 319 12.17 -14.70 15.88
CA VAL A 319 10.72 -14.89 15.88
C VAL A 319 9.93 -13.60 16.21
N GLY A 320 10.59 -12.44 16.36
CA GLY A 320 9.88 -11.16 16.52
C GLY A 320 9.16 -10.97 17.86
N THR A 321 9.47 -11.78 18.87
CA THR A 321 9.02 -11.60 20.26
C THR A 321 9.91 -10.60 20.99
N ALA A 322 9.36 -9.49 21.48
CA ALA A 322 10.08 -8.64 22.42
C ALA A 322 10.09 -9.34 23.79
N GLN A 323 11.27 -9.61 24.37
CA GLN A 323 11.40 -10.04 25.77
C GLN A 323 11.54 -8.85 26.72
N HIS A 324 11.00 -8.99 27.94
CA HIS A 324 10.97 -7.94 28.96
C HIS A 324 12.33 -7.80 29.61
N LYS A 325 12.69 -6.55 29.86
CA LYS A 325 13.39 -6.21 31.09
C LYS A 325 12.59 -5.16 31.87
N PRO A 326 12.61 -5.24 33.21
CA PRO A 326 11.62 -4.61 34.09
C PRO A 326 11.61 -3.06 34.11
N ASP A 327 12.55 -2.36 33.47
CA ASP A 327 12.75 -0.93 33.72
C ASP A 327 12.65 -0.01 32.49
N ALA A 328 12.07 -0.48 31.38
CA ALA A 328 11.91 0.34 30.19
C ALA A 328 10.53 1.00 30.07
N THR A 329 10.53 2.33 30.00
CA THR A 329 9.31 3.15 30.03
C THR A 329 9.06 3.84 28.67
N GLY A 330 8.54 3.09 27.70
CA GLY A 330 7.80 3.67 26.57
C GLY A 330 8.04 3.05 25.19
N PRO A 331 7.14 3.31 24.22
CA PRO A 331 7.29 2.87 22.84
C PRO A 331 8.52 3.48 22.16
N GLY A 332 9.11 2.73 21.23
CA GLY A 332 10.19 3.22 20.38
C GLY A 332 9.81 4.50 19.61
N VAL A 333 10.78 5.39 19.41
CA VAL A 333 10.57 6.73 18.80
C VAL A 333 9.87 6.61 17.44
N ASN A 334 10.28 5.64 16.64
CA ASN A 334 9.73 5.46 15.30
C ASN A 334 8.34 4.83 15.31
N ILE A 335 7.96 4.05 16.33
CA ILE A 335 6.58 3.56 16.47
C ILE A 335 5.63 4.73 16.68
N VAL A 336 6.03 5.72 17.49
CA VAL A 336 5.23 6.94 17.69
C VAL A 336 5.22 7.79 16.42
N LYS A 337 6.39 8.00 15.81
CA LYS A 337 6.55 8.78 14.56
C LYS A 337 5.70 8.22 13.43
N PHE A 338 5.69 6.90 13.27
CA PHE A 338 4.97 6.19 12.22
C PHE A 338 3.63 5.64 12.70
N ARG A 339 3.06 6.24 13.75
CA ARG A 339 1.67 5.99 14.18
C ARG A 339 1.31 4.51 14.36
N GLY A 340 2.28 3.70 14.79
CA GLY A 340 2.09 2.27 14.99
C GLY A 340 2.08 1.43 13.70
N VAL A 341 2.49 1.95 12.55
CA VAL A 341 2.70 1.12 11.35
C VAL A 341 3.86 0.16 11.59
N GLY A 342 3.66 -1.13 11.30
CA GLY A 342 4.64 -2.20 11.49
C GLY A 342 5.80 -2.12 10.49
N LEU A 343 7.03 -2.33 10.97
CA LEU A 343 8.23 -2.32 10.12
C LEU A 343 8.15 -3.40 9.03
N ASP A 344 7.76 -4.62 9.39
CA ASP A 344 7.66 -5.73 8.43
C ASP A 344 6.61 -5.46 7.35
N TRP A 345 5.50 -4.79 7.68
CA TRP A 345 4.52 -4.40 6.67
C TRP A 345 5.12 -3.42 5.63
N VAL A 346 5.89 -2.43 6.09
CA VAL A 346 6.56 -1.46 5.20
C VAL A 346 7.68 -2.12 4.39
N LEU A 347 8.45 -3.02 4.99
CA LEU A 347 9.52 -3.73 4.28
C LEU A 347 8.96 -4.62 3.16
N ALA A 348 7.81 -5.27 3.36
CA ALA A 348 7.18 -6.08 2.32
C ALA A 348 6.70 -5.20 1.16
N LEU A 349 6.18 -4.01 1.45
CA LEU A 349 5.87 -3.04 0.42
C LEU A 349 7.12 -2.65 -0.37
N MET A 350 8.21 -2.30 0.33
CA MET A 350 9.43 -1.87 -0.34
C MET A 350 10.09 -2.98 -1.17
N VAL A 351 10.07 -4.23 -0.71
CA VAL A 351 10.59 -5.36 -1.48
C VAL A 351 9.69 -5.67 -2.67
N GLY A 352 8.38 -5.73 -2.46
CA GLY A 352 7.42 -5.99 -3.52
C GLY A 352 7.39 -4.93 -4.62
N ALA A 353 7.59 -3.67 -4.26
CA ALA A 353 7.74 -2.56 -5.20
C ALA A 353 9.10 -2.54 -5.91
N GLY A 354 10.03 -3.41 -5.51
CA GLY A 354 11.40 -3.46 -6.03
C GLY A 354 12.28 -2.29 -5.60
N LEU A 355 11.97 -1.64 -4.47
CA LEU A 355 12.80 -0.57 -3.88
C LEU A 355 13.95 -1.15 -3.02
N LEU A 356 13.70 -2.33 -2.46
CA LEU A 356 14.69 -3.12 -1.73
C LEU A 356 14.76 -4.54 -2.31
N GLU A 357 15.96 -5.09 -2.32
CA GLU A 357 16.21 -6.52 -2.43
C GLU A 357 16.51 -7.08 -1.05
N SER A 358 16.08 -8.32 -0.78
CA SER A 358 16.41 -9.03 0.46
C SER A 358 17.19 -10.29 0.16
N TYR A 359 18.24 -10.56 0.92
CA TYR A 359 18.99 -11.82 0.82
C TYR A 359 19.60 -12.19 2.17
N GLU A 360 19.87 -13.48 2.36
CA GLU A 360 20.56 -14.00 3.54
C GLU A 360 22.07 -13.81 3.39
N SER A 361 22.68 -13.23 4.42
CA SER A 361 24.14 -13.13 4.55
C SER A 361 24.62 -14.01 5.70
N PRO A 362 25.94 -14.26 5.85
CA PRO A 362 26.47 -15.00 7.00
C PRO A 362 26.11 -14.39 8.36
N VAL A 363 25.77 -13.10 8.40
CA VAL A 363 25.37 -12.36 9.61
C VAL A 363 23.85 -12.13 9.72
N GLY A 364 23.06 -12.75 8.83
CA GLY A 364 21.60 -12.71 8.78
C GLY A 364 21.03 -11.92 7.59
N LEU A 365 19.73 -11.67 7.64
CA LEU A 365 18.97 -11.01 6.56
C LEU A 365 19.44 -9.57 6.33
N VAL A 366 19.76 -9.25 5.08
CA VAL A 366 20.17 -7.92 4.62
C VAL A 366 19.13 -7.36 3.65
N TYR A 367 18.86 -6.07 3.75
CA TYR A 367 18.10 -5.31 2.76
C TYR A 367 19.02 -4.38 1.99
N ARG A 368 19.02 -4.49 0.66
CA ARG A 368 19.82 -3.65 -0.24
C ARG A 368 18.91 -2.74 -1.05
N SER A 369 19.27 -1.48 -1.22
CA SER A 369 18.54 -0.60 -2.14
C SER A 369 18.86 -0.93 -3.59
N THR A 370 17.82 -0.99 -4.43
CA THR A 370 17.93 -1.23 -5.88
C THR A 370 18.25 0.02 -6.69
N GLY A 371 18.21 1.20 -6.06
CA GLY A 371 18.30 2.50 -6.73
C GLY A 371 16.97 3.00 -7.32
N LYS A 372 15.90 2.18 -7.32
CA LYS A 372 14.57 2.62 -7.73
C LYS A 372 14.03 3.67 -6.74
N ALA A 373 13.50 4.77 -7.27
CA ALA A 373 12.89 5.81 -6.46
C ALA A 373 11.43 5.47 -6.12
N LEU A 374 10.98 5.91 -4.94
CA LEU A 374 9.57 5.88 -4.59
C LEU A 374 8.88 7.08 -5.25
N GLU A 375 8.05 6.83 -6.25
CA GLU A 375 7.23 7.85 -6.94
C GLU A 375 6.22 8.53 -5.98
#